data_AF-A0A9E5MEP6-F1
#
_entry.id   AF-A0A9E5MEP6-F1
#
_cell.length_a   1.000
_cell.length_b   1.000
_cell.length_c   1.000
_cell.angle_alpha   90.00
_cell.angle_beta   90.00
_cell.angle_gamma   90.00
#
_symmetry.space_group_name_H-M   'P 1'
#
loop_
_entity.id
_entity.type
_entity.pdbx_description
1 polymer ?
#
loop_
_entity_poly.entity_id
_entity_poly.type
_entity_poly.pdbx_seq_one_letter_code
_entity_poly.pdbx_strand_id
1 'polypeptide(L)'
;AVNARFKALCSHYLFEPQFCNVASGWEKGVVEKSVQDTRRRIWAEVREQRFASFGALNEWLAKRCLALWLETMHPLYPALTIAEALDIEREHLMPMPEPFDGYVQRTVRVSSTCLVSVARNRYSVPCEWAGKLVSTRLYPTRVSVAAGDAIVACHDRRANIGQIAYDWQHYIELVQRKPGALRNGAPFLDMPAALQQLRQALMRQSGGERTMAQVLACVPRHGLEAVLVAVALALEDVTPSGQISVEHVVNILARLNSPSMPALAQSRLTLKEAPVADTARYDRLRELASLPQEGGLYVC
;
A
#
# COMPACT_ATOMS: atom_id res chain seq x y z
N ALA A 1 -9.88 26.13 25.83
CA ALA A 1 -9.75 26.60 24.44
C ALA A 1 -9.97 25.45 23.48
N VAL A 2 -10.73 25.66 22.40
CA VAL A 2 -11.08 24.63 21.41
C VAL A 2 -9.88 24.32 20.50
N ASN A 3 -9.68 23.05 20.14
CA ASN A 3 -8.59 22.60 19.26
C ASN A 3 -8.62 23.34 17.91
N ALA A 4 -7.46 23.82 17.42
CA ALA A 4 -7.36 24.58 16.17
C ALA A 4 -7.91 23.82 14.95
N ARG A 5 -7.70 22.50 14.88
CA ARG A 5 -8.24 21.67 13.80
C ARG A 5 -9.75 21.52 13.88
N PHE A 6 -10.31 21.47 15.10
CA PHE A 6 -11.75 21.47 15.28
C PHE A 6 -12.37 22.80 14.83
N LYS A 7 -11.70 23.94 15.06
CA LYS A 7 -12.12 25.23 14.51
C LYS A 7 -12.10 25.24 12.97
N ALA A 8 -11.07 24.63 12.36
CA ALA A 8 -11.00 24.47 10.91
C ALA A 8 -12.17 23.61 10.38
N LEU A 9 -12.53 22.53 11.09
CA LEU A 9 -13.71 21.72 10.77
C LEU A 9 -15.01 22.53 10.84
N CYS A 10 -15.18 23.36 11.88
CA CYS A 10 -16.37 24.23 12.02
C CYS A 10 -16.46 25.23 10.86
N SER A 11 -15.31 25.81 10.48
CA SER A 11 -15.23 26.76 9.36
C SER A 11 -15.49 26.08 8.01
N HIS A 12 -15.02 24.83 7.85
CA HIS A 12 -15.21 24.03 6.63
C HIS A 12 -16.67 23.68 6.37
N TYR A 13 -17.40 23.31 7.43
CA TYR A 13 -18.82 22.96 7.36
C TYR A 13 -19.77 24.13 7.70
N LEU A 14 -19.22 25.33 7.92
CA LEU A 14 -19.96 26.56 8.19
C LEU A 14 -20.97 26.45 9.34
N PHE A 15 -20.58 25.80 10.45
CA PHE A 15 -21.42 25.73 11.65
C PHE A 15 -20.74 26.36 12.87
N GLU A 16 -21.56 26.88 13.78
CA GLU A 16 -21.12 27.41 15.07
C GLU A 16 -21.24 26.32 16.15
N PRO A 17 -20.13 25.91 16.80
CA PRO A 17 -20.18 24.90 17.84
C PRO A 17 -20.73 25.49 19.15
N GLN A 18 -21.82 24.94 19.66
CA GLN A 18 -22.35 25.23 20.99
C GLN A 18 -21.95 24.12 21.96
N PHE A 19 -21.33 24.50 23.09
CA PHE A 19 -20.89 23.56 24.13
C PHE A 19 -21.76 23.71 25.38
N CYS A 20 -22.12 22.60 26.03
CA CYS A 20 -22.83 22.64 27.31
C CYS A 20 -21.95 23.30 28.39
N ASN A 21 -22.59 24.03 29.30
CA ASN A 21 -21.89 24.66 30.41
C ASN A 21 -21.40 23.62 31.43
N VAL A 22 -20.25 23.90 32.06
CA VAL A 22 -19.73 23.07 33.15
C VAL A 22 -20.75 23.05 34.29
N ALA A 23 -21.02 21.87 34.85
CA ALA A 23 -21.99 21.63 35.93
C ALA A 23 -23.49 21.90 35.62
N SER A 24 -23.87 22.05 34.34
CA SER A 24 -25.28 22.23 33.94
C SER A 24 -25.92 20.92 33.49
N GLY A 25 -26.24 20.03 34.44
CA GLY A 25 -26.87 18.72 34.15
C GLY A 25 -28.29 18.80 33.58
N TRP A 26 -29.01 19.89 33.88
CA TRP A 26 -30.38 20.14 33.43
C TRP A 26 -30.49 20.35 31.90
N GLU A 27 -29.42 20.80 31.24
CA GLU A 27 -29.36 20.95 29.78
C GLU A 27 -29.29 19.59 29.04
N LYS A 28 -29.08 18.47 29.76
CA LYS A 28 -28.82 17.15 29.16
C LYS A 28 -29.98 16.17 29.23
N GLY A 29 -31.07 16.46 29.94
CA GLY A 29 -32.15 15.49 30.21
C GLY A 29 -32.85 14.96 28.95
N VAL A 30 -33.07 15.81 27.94
CA VAL A 30 -33.68 15.40 26.66
C VAL A 30 -32.74 14.49 25.86
N VAL A 31 -31.44 14.83 25.86
CA VAL A 31 -30.41 14.07 25.15
C VAL A 31 -30.22 12.69 25.77
N GLU A 32 -30.20 12.58 27.10
CA GLU A 32 -30.01 11.31 27.82
C GLU A 32 -31.16 10.32 27.57
N LYS A 33 -32.41 10.80 27.59
CA LYS A 33 -33.57 9.96 27.28
C LYS A 33 -33.52 9.46 25.83
N SER A 34 -33.23 10.36 24.88
CA SER A 34 -33.08 9.99 23.46
C SER A 34 -31.97 8.95 23.24
N VAL A 35 -30.83 9.09 23.93
CA VAL A 35 -29.74 8.12 23.89
C VAL A 35 -30.17 6.77 24.46
N GLN A 36 -30.91 6.76 25.58
CA GLN A 36 -31.42 5.52 26.17
C GLN A 36 -32.41 4.79 25.25
N ASP A 37 -33.32 5.53 24.62
CA ASP A 37 -34.32 4.98 23.69
C ASP A 37 -33.66 4.43 22.43
N THR A 38 -32.74 5.19 21.82
CA THR A 38 -31.94 4.73 20.67
C THR A 38 -31.13 3.49 21.03
N ARG A 39 -30.56 3.48 22.25
CA ARG A 39 -29.76 2.35 22.72
C ARG A 39 -30.59 1.07 22.81
N ARG A 40 -31.83 1.17 23.30
CA ARG A 40 -32.74 0.02 23.38
C ARG A 40 -33.15 -0.49 22.00
N ARG A 41 -33.48 0.41 21.07
CA ARG A 41 -33.93 0.03 19.72
C ARG A 41 -32.84 -0.63 18.88
N ILE A 42 -31.64 -0.04 18.85
CA ILE A 42 -30.56 -0.53 17.99
C ILE A 42 -29.80 -1.68 18.66
N TRP A 43 -29.36 -1.52 19.92
CA TRP A 43 -28.44 -2.48 20.54
C TRP A 43 -29.13 -3.72 21.13
N ALA A 44 -30.45 -3.78 21.20
CA ALA A 44 -31.14 -5.04 21.48
C ALA A 44 -30.90 -6.03 20.32
N GLU A 45 -31.21 -5.62 19.09
CA GLU A 45 -31.07 -6.44 17.89
C GLU A 45 -29.60 -6.75 17.54
N VAL A 46 -28.67 -5.81 17.77
CA VAL A 46 -27.23 -6.07 17.59
C VAL A 46 -26.77 -7.22 18.50
N ARG A 47 -27.28 -7.32 19.72
CA ARG A 47 -26.87 -8.36 20.69
C ARG A 47 -27.36 -9.75 20.31
N GLU A 48 -28.39 -9.84 19.48
CA GLU A 48 -28.95 -11.11 19.00
C GLU A 48 -28.21 -11.64 17.77
N GLN A 49 -27.33 -10.85 17.18
CA GLN A 49 -26.61 -11.18 15.94
C GLN A 49 -25.10 -11.32 16.17
N ARG A 50 -24.45 -12.15 15.34
CA ARG A 50 -22.99 -12.26 15.30
C ARG A 50 -22.49 -11.64 14.01
N PHE A 51 -21.52 -10.75 14.13
CA PHE A 51 -20.91 -10.05 13.00
C PHE A 51 -19.51 -10.60 12.74
N ALA A 52 -19.17 -10.78 11.45
CA ALA A 52 -17.86 -11.30 11.04
C ALA A 52 -16.73 -10.27 11.22
N SER A 53 -17.05 -8.98 11.23
CA SER A 53 -16.08 -7.89 11.38
C SER A 53 -16.74 -6.61 11.91
N PHE A 54 -15.93 -5.66 12.37
CA PHE A 54 -16.40 -4.30 12.68
C PHE A 54 -17.00 -3.59 11.45
N GLY A 55 -16.50 -3.89 10.24
CA GLY A 55 -17.06 -3.37 9.00
C GLY A 55 -18.50 -3.85 8.78
N ALA A 56 -18.74 -5.16 8.94
CA ALA A 56 -20.08 -5.74 8.83
C ALA A 56 -21.05 -5.17 9.87
N LEU A 57 -20.58 -4.92 11.09
CA LEU A 57 -21.38 -4.25 12.12
C LEU A 57 -21.74 -2.82 11.70
N ASN A 58 -20.80 -2.04 11.18
CA ASN A 58 -21.04 -0.67 10.74
C ASN A 58 -22.05 -0.61 9.58
N GLU A 59 -21.97 -1.52 8.61
CA GLU A 59 -22.93 -1.62 7.51
C GLU A 59 -24.34 -1.95 8.02
N TRP A 60 -24.45 -2.89 8.96
CA TRP A 60 -25.72 -3.23 9.58
C TRP A 60 -26.30 -2.05 10.36
N LEU A 61 -25.48 -1.36 11.16
CA LEU A 61 -25.87 -0.18 11.93
C LEU A 61 -26.41 0.92 11.01
N ALA A 62 -25.72 1.20 9.90
CA ALA A 62 -26.17 2.20 8.93
C ALA A 62 -27.56 1.87 8.36
N LYS A 63 -27.79 0.60 7.98
CA LYS A 63 -29.10 0.14 7.49
C LYS A 63 -30.18 0.25 8.56
N ARG A 64 -29.89 -0.17 9.79
CA ARG A 64 -30.89 -0.12 10.88
C ARG A 64 -31.23 1.31 11.28
N CYS A 65 -30.25 2.23 11.30
CA CYS A 65 -30.50 3.65 11.54
C CYS A 65 -31.48 4.24 10.51
N LEU A 66 -31.28 3.94 9.21
CA LEU A 66 -32.18 4.42 8.16
C LEU A 66 -33.57 3.80 8.27
N ALA A 67 -33.67 2.51 8.60
CA ALA A 67 -34.97 1.86 8.84
C ALA A 67 -35.73 2.52 10.00
N LEU A 68 -35.04 2.87 11.09
CA LEU A 68 -35.64 3.54 12.23
C LEU A 68 -36.17 4.94 11.88
N TRP A 69 -35.60 5.63 10.89
CA TRP A 69 -36.11 6.92 10.44
C TRP A 69 -37.47 6.80 9.75
N LEU A 70 -37.73 5.67 9.09
CA LEU A 70 -39.04 5.36 8.49
C LEU A 70 -40.08 4.96 9.55
N GLU A 71 -39.66 4.30 10.64
CA GLU A 71 -40.55 3.82 11.70
C GLU A 71 -40.88 4.90 12.75
N THR A 72 -40.02 5.90 12.90
CA THR A 72 -40.13 6.89 13.99
C THR A 72 -40.89 8.13 13.53
N MET A 73 -41.95 8.49 14.25
CA MET A 73 -42.70 9.72 14.02
C MET A 73 -41.90 10.95 14.45
N HIS A 74 -42.05 12.06 13.73
CA HIS A 74 -41.37 13.31 14.03
C HIS A 74 -41.90 13.90 15.37
N PRO A 75 -41.02 14.33 16.30
CA PRO A 75 -41.43 14.77 17.64
C PRO A 75 -42.41 15.96 17.66
N LEU A 76 -42.28 16.87 16.70
CA LEU A 76 -43.13 18.05 16.57
C LEU A 76 -44.27 17.89 15.56
N TYR A 77 -44.16 16.91 14.65
CA TYR A 77 -45.11 16.70 13.55
C TYR A 77 -45.50 15.22 13.50
N PRO A 78 -46.38 14.74 14.39
CA PRO A 78 -46.66 13.30 14.54
C PRO A 78 -47.28 12.63 13.31
N ALA A 79 -47.74 13.41 12.33
CA ALA A 79 -48.28 12.93 11.06
C ALA A 79 -47.19 12.56 10.03
N LEU A 80 -45.92 12.90 10.30
CA LEU A 80 -44.78 12.61 9.44
C LEU A 80 -43.79 11.71 10.18
N THR A 81 -43.15 10.82 9.44
CA THR A 81 -41.96 10.10 9.88
C THR A 81 -40.72 11.01 9.80
N ILE A 82 -39.65 10.65 10.51
CA ILE A 82 -38.37 11.36 10.41
C ILE A 82 -37.84 11.34 8.97
N ALA A 83 -38.01 10.22 8.25
CA ALA A 83 -37.59 10.09 6.87
C ALA A 83 -38.36 11.05 5.93
N GLU A 84 -39.69 11.14 6.06
CA GLU A 84 -40.49 12.07 5.25
C GLU A 84 -40.16 13.52 5.56
N ALA A 85 -39.94 13.87 6.84
CA ALA A 85 -39.50 15.20 7.21
C ALA A 85 -38.14 15.54 6.59
N LEU A 86 -37.18 14.60 6.60
CA LEU A 86 -35.87 14.77 5.98
C LEU A 86 -35.99 14.99 4.47
N ASP A 87 -36.85 14.24 3.77
CA ASP A 87 -37.02 14.39 2.32
C ASP A 87 -37.55 15.78 1.95
N ILE A 88 -38.51 16.31 2.73
CA ILE A 88 -39.02 17.68 2.57
C ILE A 88 -37.93 18.72 2.84
N GLU A 89 -37.17 18.55 3.92
CA GLU A 89 -36.10 19.49 4.28
C GLU A 89 -34.94 19.46 3.28
N ARG A 90 -34.67 18.31 2.64
CA ARG A 90 -33.50 18.11 1.77
C ARG A 90 -33.44 19.09 0.60
N GLU A 91 -34.59 19.51 0.07
CA GLU A 91 -34.67 20.50 -1.01
C GLU A 91 -34.21 21.91 -0.56
N HIS A 92 -34.21 22.15 0.75
CA HIS A 92 -33.85 23.42 1.37
C HIS A 92 -32.43 23.39 1.96
N LEU A 93 -31.77 22.23 1.99
CA LEU A 93 -30.42 22.07 2.54
C LEU A 93 -29.35 22.47 1.52
N MET A 94 -28.23 22.98 2.04
CA MET A 94 -27.03 23.19 1.22
C MET A 94 -26.45 21.85 0.75
N PRO A 95 -25.84 21.81 -0.45
CA PRO A 95 -25.09 20.63 -0.87
C PRO A 95 -23.95 20.33 0.10
N MET A 96 -23.68 19.04 0.31
CA MET A 96 -22.59 18.61 1.19
C MET A 96 -21.24 19.03 0.58
N PRO A 97 -20.40 19.81 1.29
CA PRO A 97 -19.06 20.13 0.82
C PRO A 97 -18.16 18.89 0.84
N GLU A 98 -16.95 19.00 0.28
CA GLU A 98 -15.98 17.90 0.33
C GLU A 98 -15.75 17.43 1.77
N PRO A 99 -15.55 16.13 2.02
CA PRO A 99 -15.28 15.64 3.37
C PRO A 99 -14.05 16.31 3.98
N PHE A 100 -14.20 16.88 5.19
CA PHE A 100 -13.08 17.46 5.91
C PHE A 100 -12.08 16.37 6.32
N ASP A 101 -10.79 16.64 6.08
CA ASP A 101 -9.76 15.68 6.43
C ASP A 101 -9.53 15.63 7.97
N GLY A 102 -10.06 14.60 8.63
CA GLY A 102 -10.15 14.50 10.09
C GLY A 102 -8.98 13.79 10.79
N TYR A 103 -7.72 14.21 10.60
CA TYR A 103 -6.56 13.58 11.25
C TYR A 103 -6.00 14.36 12.46
N VAL A 104 -5.36 13.65 13.39
CA VAL A 104 -4.54 14.29 14.44
C VAL A 104 -3.11 14.43 13.95
N GLN A 105 -2.63 15.67 13.82
CA GLN A 105 -1.29 15.97 13.32
C GLN A 105 -0.28 16.12 14.45
N ARG A 106 0.91 15.55 14.29
CA ARG A 106 2.07 15.81 15.15
C ARG A 106 3.37 15.80 14.36
N THR A 107 4.20 16.81 14.59
CA THR A 107 5.58 16.86 14.08
C THR A 107 6.48 16.01 14.97
N VAL A 108 7.18 15.05 14.38
CA VAL A 108 8.06 14.12 15.09
C VAL A 108 9.36 13.93 14.34
N ARG A 109 10.45 13.64 15.07
CA ARG A 109 11.74 13.27 14.47
C ARG A 109 11.79 11.77 14.24
N VAL A 110 12.20 11.36 13.04
CA VAL A 110 12.41 9.95 12.72
C VAL A 110 13.65 9.43 13.45
N SER A 111 13.56 8.27 14.09
CA SER A 111 14.69 7.65 14.78
C SER A 111 15.80 7.20 13.80
N SER A 112 16.99 6.91 14.32
CA SER A 112 18.09 6.30 13.53
C SER A 112 17.72 4.91 12.97
N THR A 113 16.75 4.24 13.58
CA THR A 113 16.20 2.95 13.12
C THR A 113 15.04 3.09 12.14
N CYS A 114 14.82 4.31 11.61
CA CYS A 114 13.77 4.63 10.63
C CYS A 114 12.34 4.41 11.17
N LEU A 115 12.11 4.72 12.44
CA LEU A 115 10.80 4.57 13.11
C LEU A 115 10.26 5.92 13.60
N VAL A 116 8.94 6.06 13.61
CA VAL A 116 8.21 7.15 14.26
C VAL A 116 7.22 6.62 15.29
N SER A 117 7.13 7.30 16.43
CA SER A 117 6.21 6.92 17.52
C SER A 117 4.89 7.66 17.39
N VAL A 118 3.79 6.93 17.18
CA VAL A 118 2.43 7.48 17.08
C VAL A 118 1.50 6.68 17.98
N ALA A 119 0.77 7.37 18.87
CA ALA A 119 -0.19 6.76 19.79
C ALA A 119 0.34 5.55 20.59
N ARG A 120 1.61 5.61 21.04
CA ARG A 120 2.34 4.54 21.76
C ARG A 120 2.71 3.30 20.92
N ASN A 121 2.54 3.35 19.61
CA ASN A 121 3.05 2.37 18.66
C ASN A 121 4.16 2.98 17.80
N ARG A 122 4.99 2.15 17.18
CA ARG A 122 6.06 2.57 16.29
C ARG A 122 5.77 2.12 14.86
N TYR A 123 5.99 3.01 13.91
CA TYR A 123 5.76 2.75 12.49
C TYR A 123 7.04 3.05 11.71
N SER A 124 7.38 2.20 10.75
CA SER A 124 8.54 2.41 9.89
C SER A 124 8.32 3.50 8.85
N VAL A 125 9.42 4.14 8.44
CA VAL A 125 9.48 5.22 7.46
C VAL A 125 10.68 4.93 6.53
N PRO A 126 10.66 5.32 5.24
CA PRO A 126 11.80 5.12 4.36
C PRO A 126 13.11 5.66 4.94
N CYS A 127 14.22 4.93 4.72
CA CYS A 127 15.51 5.24 5.35
C CYS A 127 16.07 6.63 5.04
N GLU A 128 15.69 7.22 3.90
CA GLU A 128 16.05 8.60 3.52
C GLU A 128 15.54 9.66 4.52
N TRP A 129 14.54 9.33 5.34
CA TRP A 129 13.98 10.22 6.35
C TRP A 129 14.58 10.03 7.74
N ALA A 130 15.51 9.10 7.93
CA ALA A 130 16.16 8.88 9.21
C ALA A 130 16.78 10.19 9.75
N GLY A 131 16.44 10.55 11.00
CA GLY A 131 16.91 11.78 11.64
C GLY A 131 16.24 13.08 11.15
N LYS A 132 15.36 13.04 10.15
CA LYS A 132 14.61 14.22 9.66
C LYS A 132 13.32 14.43 10.46
N LEU A 133 12.76 15.64 10.37
CA LEU A 133 11.44 15.96 10.92
C LEU A 133 10.37 15.61 9.89
N VAL A 134 9.33 14.92 10.33
CA VAL A 134 8.17 14.53 9.52
C VAL A 134 6.88 14.81 10.28
N SER A 135 5.78 14.95 9.55
CA SER A 135 4.45 15.13 10.11
C SER A 135 3.70 13.81 10.11
N THR A 136 3.38 13.30 11.29
CA THR A 136 2.50 12.14 11.46
C THR A 136 1.03 12.59 11.48
N ARG A 137 0.20 11.89 10.72
CA ARG A 137 -1.25 12.10 10.59
C ARG A 137 -1.93 10.82 11.08
N LEU A 138 -2.56 10.89 12.26
CA LEU A 138 -3.28 9.77 12.86
C LEU A 138 -4.76 9.82 12.47
N TYR A 139 -5.22 8.78 11.78
CA TYR A 139 -6.62 8.56 11.40
C TYR A 139 -7.26 7.48 12.29
N PRO A 140 -8.59 7.26 12.19
CA PRO A 140 -9.25 6.17 12.89
C PRO A 140 -8.67 4.79 12.59
N THR A 141 -8.41 4.49 11.31
CA THR A 141 -7.96 3.16 10.84
C THR A 141 -6.53 3.11 10.34
N ARG A 142 -5.89 4.25 10.09
CA ARG A 142 -4.53 4.32 9.50
C ARG A 142 -3.65 5.38 10.14
N VAL A 143 -2.35 5.28 9.90
CA VAL A 143 -1.34 6.29 10.22
C VAL A 143 -0.61 6.64 8.94
N SER A 144 -0.59 7.92 8.59
CA SER A 144 0.18 8.41 7.45
C SER A 144 1.33 9.29 7.94
N VAL A 145 2.49 9.17 7.30
CA VAL A 145 3.66 9.99 7.57
C VAL A 145 3.88 10.87 6.35
N ALA A 146 3.89 12.18 6.56
CA ALA A 146 4.06 13.18 5.53
C ALA A 146 5.39 13.92 5.70
N ALA A 147 6.09 14.16 4.61
CA ALA A 147 7.24 15.06 4.56
C ALA A 147 6.91 16.22 3.60
N GLY A 148 6.68 17.41 4.15
CA GLY A 148 6.02 18.48 3.40
C GLY A 148 4.62 18.04 2.96
N ASP A 149 4.36 18.13 1.66
CA ASP A 149 3.08 17.77 1.06
C ASP A 149 2.99 16.30 0.59
N ALA A 150 4.13 15.59 0.55
CA ALA A 150 4.18 14.20 0.10
C ALA A 150 3.94 13.21 1.26
N ILE A 151 3.09 12.20 1.05
CA ILE A 151 2.97 11.06 1.96
C ILE A 151 4.11 10.08 1.64
N VAL A 152 4.98 9.87 2.64
CA VAL A 152 6.18 9.03 2.50
C VAL A 152 6.02 7.64 3.09
N ALA A 153 5.03 7.45 3.97
CA ALA A 153 4.65 6.14 4.50
C ALA A 153 3.18 6.12 4.89
N CYS A 154 2.53 4.97 4.72
CA CYS A 154 1.18 4.74 5.19
C CYS A 154 1.08 3.35 5.83
N HIS A 155 0.46 3.27 6.99
CA HIS A 155 0.32 2.03 7.77
C HIS A 155 -1.10 1.89 8.29
N ASP A 156 -1.57 0.66 8.44
CA ASP A 156 -2.75 0.39 9.24
C ASP A 156 -2.50 0.72 10.70
N ARG A 157 -3.50 1.33 11.35
CA ARG A 157 -3.39 1.70 12.76
C ARG A 157 -3.47 0.44 13.61
N ARG A 158 -2.45 0.23 14.42
CA ARG A 158 -2.44 -0.84 15.43
C ARG A 158 -3.26 -0.44 16.66
N ALA A 159 -4.17 -1.33 17.08
CA ALA A 159 -5.10 -1.09 18.19
C ALA A 159 -4.45 -1.27 19.58
N ASN A 160 -3.50 -2.20 19.70
CA ASN A 160 -2.77 -2.47 20.93
C ASN A 160 -1.67 -1.45 21.18
N ILE A 161 -1.00 -1.53 22.33
CA ILE A 161 0.06 -0.62 22.76
C ILE A 161 1.43 -1.28 22.58
N GLY A 162 2.46 -0.50 22.24
CA GLY A 162 3.84 -0.97 22.19
C GLY A 162 4.17 -1.83 20.97
N GLN A 163 3.28 -1.88 19.98
CA GLN A 163 3.50 -2.63 18.75
C GLN A 163 4.40 -1.85 17.79
N ILE A 164 5.15 -2.59 16.97
CA ILE A 164 5.96 -2.04 15.89
C ILE A 164 5.42 -2.58 14.57
N ALA A 165 5.11 -1.69 13.64
CA ALA A 165 4.70 -2.01 12.28
C ALA A 165 5.85 -1.71 11.31
N TYR A 166 6.44 -2.77 10.78
CA TYR A 166 7.46 -2.66 9.74
C TYR A 166 6.82 -2.79 8.36
N ASP A 167 7.27 -1.94 7.45
CA ASP A 167 7.24 -2.19 6.02
C ASP A 167 8.69 -2.40 5.61
N TRP A 168 9.02 -3.62 5.17
CA TRP A 168 10.37 -4.00 4.78
C TRP A 168 10.86 -3.19 3.58
N GLN A 169 9.95 -2.66 2.75
CA GLN A 169 10.30 -1.87 1.56
C GLN A 169 11.02 -0.57 1.93
N HIS A 170 10.69 0.00 3.09
CA HIS A 170 11.37 1.19 3.62
C HIS A 170 12.88 1.00 3.83
N TYR A 171 13.34 -0.25 3.94
CA TYR A 171 14.72 -0.62 4.23
C TYR A 171 15.49 -1.13 3.00
N ILE A 172 14.88 -1.15 1.81
CA ILE A 172 15.52 -1.63 0.57
C ILE A 172 16.82 -0.85 0.28
N GLU A 173 16.80 0.48 0.36
CA GLU A 173 17.99 1.30 0.11
C GLU A 173 19.11 1.03 1.12
N LEU A 174 18.76 0.77 2.38
CA LEU A 174 19.73 0.45 3.43
C LEU A 174 20.43 -0.87 3.12
N VAL A 175 19.67 -1.88 2.70
CA VAL A 175 20.18 -3.21 2.38
C VAL A 175 21.04 -3.21 1.12
N GLN A 176 20.74 -2.38 0.13
CA GLN A 176 21.62 -2.20 -1.03
C GLN A 176 23.02 -1.71 -0.63
N ARG A 177 23.11 -0.81 0.35
CA ARG A 177 24.38 -0.29 0.87
C ARG A 177 25.04 -1.22 1.89
N LYS A 178 24.24 -1.89 2.73
CA LYS A 178 24.69 -2.79 3.81
C LYS A 178 23.92 -4.12 3.76
N PRO A 179 24.29 -5.04 2.85
CA PRO A 179 23.59 -6.31 2.64
C PRO A 179 23.47 -7.19 3.90
N GLY A 180 24.45 -7.09 4.82
CA GLY A 180 24.44 -7.83 6.08
C GLY A 180 23.24 -7.55 7.00
N ALA A 181 22.51 -6.45 6.79
CA ALA A 181 21.28 -6.16 7.53
C ALA A 181 20.16 -7.20 7.27
N LEU A 182 20.23 -7.96 6.18
CA LEU A 182 19.24 -8.99 5.83
C LEU A 182 19.26 -10.22 6.76
N ARG A 183 20.38 -10.50 7.43
CA ARG A 183 20.52 -11.69 8.29
C ARG A 183 19.58 -11.66 9.49
N ASN A 184 19.63 -10.56 10.23
CA ASN A 184 18.95 -10.40 11.53
C ASN A 184 18.02 -9.18 11.56
N GLY A 185 17.71 -8.59 10.40
CA GLY A 185 16.84 -7.42 10.33
C GLY A 185 15.39 -7.80 10.63
N ALA A 186 14.87 -7.32 11.75
CA ALA A 186 13.46 -7.48 12.14
C ALA A 186 12.45 -7.12 11.04
N PRO A 187 12.64 -6.05 10.23
CA PRO A 187 11.71 -5.71 9.16
C PRO A 187 11.53 -6.84 8.13
N PHE A 188 12.59 -7.62 7.87
CA PHE A 188 12.60 -8.63 6.81
C PHE A 188 11.92 -9.95 7.23
N LEU A 189 11.44 -10.05 8.47
CA LEU A 189 10.67 -11.20 8.93
C LEU A 189 9.23 -11.17 8.40
N ASP A 190 8.71 -10.00 8.07
CA ASP A 190 7.35 -9.82 7.57
C ASP A 190 7.27 -9.83 6.03
N MET A 191 8.35 -10.22 5.34
CA MET A 191 8.36 -10.32 3.86
C MET A 191 7.42 -11.43 3.38
N PRO A 192 6.84 -11.31 2.16
CA PRO A 192 6.09 -12.39 1.51
C PRO A 192 6.86 -13.71 1.45
N ALA A 193 6.14 -14.84 1.52
CA ALA A 193 6.71 -16.19 1.60
C ALA A 193 7.72 -16.51 0.49
N ALA A 194 7.45 -16.12 -0.76
CA ALA A 194 8.36 -16.33 -1.89
C ALA A 194 9.72 -15.64 -1.67
N LEU A 195 9.71 -14.40 -1.16
CA LEU A 195 10.94 -13.66 -0.84
C LEU A 195 11.67 -14.25 0.37
N GLN A 196 10.94 -14.82 1.34
CA GLN A 196 11.55 -15.53 2.46
C GLN A 196 12.24 -16.82 2.01
N GLN A 197 11.61 -17.59 1.13
CA GLN A 197 12.19 -18.80 0.54
C GLN A 197 13.44 -18.47 -0.27
N LEU A 198 13.38 -17.44 -1.11
CA LEU A 198 14.55 -16.93 -1.83
C LEU A 198 15.67 -16.52 -0.88
N ARG A 199 15.35 -15.77 0.18
CA ARG A 199 16.33 -15.38 1.20
C ARG A 199 17.01 -16.62 1.77
N GLN A 200 16.26 -17.63 2.19
CA GLN A 200 16.81 -18.87 2.76
C GLN A 200 17.71 -19.62 1.77
N ALA A 201 17.33 -19.68 0.48
CA ALA A 201 18.15 -20.29 -0.57
C ALA A 201 19.47 -19.53 -0.76
N LEU A 202 19.42 -18.19 -0.82
CA LEU A 202 20.58 -17.35 -1.06
C LEU A 202 21.52 -17.23 0.16
N MET A 203 21.01 -17.28 1.39
CA MET A 203 21.87 -17.17 2.60
C MET A 203 22.90 -18.32 2.72
N ARG A 204 22.70 -19.45 2.03
CA ARG A 204 23.66 -20.57 1.99
C ARG A 204 24.82 -20.34 1.03
N GLN A 205 24.71 -19.34 0.15
CA GLN A 205 25.68 -19.06 -0.90
C GLN A 205 26.60 -17.91 -0.49
N SER A 206 27.86 -17.96 -0.94
CA SER A 206 28.79 -16.84 -0.75
C SER A 206 28.29 -15.61 -1.53
N GLY A 207 28.04 -14.51 -0.82
CA GLY A 207 27.55 -13.26 -1.42
C GLY A 207 26.04 -13.20 -1.69
N GLY A 208 25.25 -14.22 -1.28
CA GLY A 208 23.81 -14.24 -1.53
C GLY A 208 23.03 -13.09 -0.89
N GLU A 209 23.56 -12.43 0.14
CA GLU A 209 23.00 -11.18 0.66
C GLU A 209 22.98 -10.04 -0.37
N ARG A 210 24.05 -9.90 -1.17
CA ARG A 210 24.09 -8.90 -2.24
C ARG A 210 23.09 -9.24 -3.34
N THR A 211 23.01 -10.51 -3.72
CA THR A 211 22.03 -11.02 -4.67
C THR A 211 20.60 -10.71 -4.21
N MET A 212 20.29 -11.01 -2.94
CA MET A 212 18.99 -10.72 -2.35
C MET A 212 18.71 -9.21 -2.31
N ALA A 213 19.68 -8.40 -1.91
CA ALA A 213 19.58 -6.94 -1.89
C ALA A 213 19.23 -6.37 -3.28
N GLN A 214 19.87 -6.90 -4.32
CA GLN A 214 19.65 -6.51 -5.72
C GLN A 214 18.26 -6.95 -6.21
N VAL A 215 17.78 -8.14 -5.86
CA VAL A 215 16.41 -8.57 -6.17
C VAL A 215 15.37 -7.69 -5.49
N LEU A 216 15.57 -7.36 -4.20
CA LEU A 216 14.67 -6.44 -3.50
C LEU A 216 14.67 -5.03 -4.11
N ALA A 217 15.80 -4.59 -4.69
CA ALA A 217 15.90 -3.32 -5.40
C ALA A 217 15.06 -3.25 -6.70
N CYS A 218 14.63 -4.40 -7.24
CA CYS A 218 13.73 -4.44 -8.39
C CYS A 218 12.28 -4.07 -8.02
N VAL A 219 11.87 -4.23 -6.75
CA VAL A 219 10.48 -4.05 -6.30
C VAL A 219 9.93 -2.65 -6.58
N PRO A 220 10.64 -1.54 -6.26
CA PRO A 220 10.13 -0.20 -6.56
C PRO A 220 9.98 0.10 -8.06
N ARG A 221 10.68 -0.63 -8.94
CA ARG A 221 10.68 -0.41 -10.39
C ARG A 221 9.65 -1.25 -11.13
N HIS A 222 9.50 -2.50 -10.73
CA HIS A 222 8.65 -3.48 -11.42
C HIS A 222 7.34 -3.80 -10.67
N GLY A 223 7.19 -3.30 -9.44
CA GLY A 223 6.09 -3.65 -8.56
C GLY A 223 6.31 -4.97 -7.81
N LEU A 224 5.64 -5.12 -6.67
CA LEU A 224 5.80 -6.28 -5.79
C LEU A 224 5.34 -7.58 -6.46
N GLU A 225 4.15 -7.59 -7.05
CA GLU A 225 3.55 -8.79 -7.64
C GLU A 225 4.42 -9.40 -8.75
N ALA A 226 4.92 -8.57 -9.67
CA ALA A 226 5.78 -9.05 -10.76
C ALA A 226 7.07 -9.67 -10.22
N VAL A 227 7.67 -9.07 -9.17
CA VAL A 227 8.86 -9.64 -8.52
C VAL A 227 8.53 -10.93 -7.80
N LEU A 228 7.39 -11.05 -7.12
CA LEU A 228 6.98 -12.29 -6.46
C LEU A 228 6.81 -13.44 -7.46
N VAL A 229 6.15 -13.18 -8.59
CA VAL A 229 5.99 -14.16 -9.66
C VAL A 229 7.35 -14.56 -10.24
N ALA A 230 8.21 -13.59 -10.55
CA ALA A 230 9.54 -13.87 -11.09
C ALA A 230 10.41 -14.68 -10.12
N VAL A 231 10.32 -14.39 -8.82
CA VAL A 231 11.04 -15.14 -7.78
C VAL A 231 10.48 -16.56 -7.62
N ALA A 232 9.17 -16.75 -7.68
CA ALA A 232 8.57 -18.08 -7.64
C ALA A 232 9.04 -18.94 -8.83
N LEU A 233 8.98 -18.39 -10.04
CA LEU A 233 9.49 -19.07 -11.24
C LEU A 233 10.99 -19.38 -11.14
N ALA A 234 11.79 -18.44 -10.62
CA ALA A 234 13.22 -18.64 -10.42
C ALA A 234 13.55 -19.71 -9.36
N LEU A 235 12.64 -19.98 -8.42
CA LEU A 235 12.79 -21.03 -7.42
C LEU A 235 12.36 -22.41 -7.95
N GLU A 236 11.45 -22.45 -8.92
CA GLU A 236 11.01 -23.67 -9.61
C GLU A 236 12.00 -24.08 -10.71
N ASP A 237 12.58 -23.11 -11.41
CA ASP A 237 13.58 -23.35 -12.46
C ASP A 237 14.87 -23.91 -11.85
N VAL A 238 15.17 -25.19 -12.14
CA VAL A 238 16.45 -25.80 -11.80
C VAL A 238 17.51 -25.24 -12.76
N THR A 239 18.24 -24.21 -12.33
CA THR A 239 19.41 -23.77 -13.11
C THR A 239 20.45 -24.89 -13.17
N PRO A 240 21.22 -25.02 -14.28
CA PRO A 240 22.24 -26.07 -14.41
C PRO A 240 23.30 -26.06 -13.30
N SER A 241 23.49 -24.90 -12.66
CA SER A 241 24.40 -24.67 -11.53
C SER A 241 23.71 -24.78 -10.16
N GLY A 242 22.38 -24.92 -10.11
CA GLY A 242 21.58 -24.91 -8.87
C GLY A 242 21.62 -23.59 -8.09
N GLN A 243 22.17 -22.52 -8.70
CA GLN A 243 22.32 -21.21 -8.10
C GLN A 243 21.33 -20.22 -8.71
N ILE A 244 20.71 -19.41 -7.84
CA ILE A 244 19.77 -18.36 -8.24
C ILE A 244 20.57 -17.07 -8.37
N SER A 245 20.70 -16.55 -9.59
CA SER A 245 21.37 -15.27 -9.86
C SER A 245 20.35 -14.14 -10.04
N VAL A 246 20.80 -12.90 -9.83
CA VAL A 246 19.98 -11.71 -10.09
C VAL A 246 19.59 -11.62 -11.56
N GLU A 247 20.51 -11.96 -12.45
CA GLU A 247 20.31 -11.96 -13.90
C GLU A 247 19.17 -12.89 -14.31
N HIS A 248 19.03 -14.04 -13.65
CA HIS A 248 17.94 -14.97 -13.91
C HIS A 248 16.57 -14.35 -13.54
N VAL A 249 16.47 -13.74 -12.35
CA VAL A 249 15.23 -13.04 -11.92
C VAL A 249 14.92 -11.86 -12.83
N VAL A 250 15.93 -11.07 -13.20
CA VAL A 250 15.77 -9.92 -14.11
C VAL A 250 15.36 -10.38 -15.52
N ASN A 251 15.87 -11.50 -16.01
CA ASN A 251 15.48 -12.07 -17.29
C ASN A 251 14.02 -12.54 -17.27
N ILE A 252 13.59 -13.21 -16.19
CA ILE A 252 12.18 -13.59 -16.02
C ILE A 252 11.29 -12.34 -15.97
N LEU A 253 11.68 -11.32 -15.19
CA LEU A 253 10.96 -10.04 -15.15
C LEU A 253 10.89 -9.37 -16.52
N ALA A 254 11.95 -9.40 -17.31
CA ALA A 254 11.97 -8.86 -18.66
C ALA A 254 10.99 -9.62 -19.56
N ARG A 255 10.98 -10.96 -19.51
CA ARG A 255 10.04 -11.79 -20.28
C ARG A 255 8.58 -11.58 -19.91
N LEU A 256 8.29 -11.42 -18.62
CA LEU A 256 6.93 -11.15 -18.13
C LEU A 256 6.42 -9.79 -18.60
N ASN A 257 7.30 -8.81 -18.76
CA ASN A 257 6.97 -7.46 -19.22
C ASN A 257 7.13 -7.28 -20.75
N SER A 258 7.61 -8.29 -21.46
CA SER A 258 7.78 -8.21 -22.91
C SER A 258 6.42 -8.05 -23.59
N PRO A 259 6.27 -7.13 -24.55
CA PRO A 259 5.08 -7.08 -25.38
C PRO A 259 4.91 -8.43 -26.09
N SER A 260 3.66 -8.83 -26.33
CA SER A 260 3.38 -10.04 -27.09
C SER A 260 4.15 -10.02 -28.41
N MET A 261 4.81 -11.15 -28.73
CA MET A 261 5.53 -11.23 -29.99
C MET A 261 4.59 -10.87 -31.13
N PRO A 262 4.98 -9.96 -32.05
CA PRO A 262 4.15 -9.63 -33.18
C PRO A 262 3.85 -10.91 -33.95
N ALA A 263 2.60 -11.02 -34.44
CA ALA A 263 2.20 -12.16 -35.22
C ALA A 263 3.18 -12.37 -36.37
N LEU A 264 3.65 -13.61 -36.56
CA LEU A 264 4.50 -13.97 -37.69
C LEU A 264 3.85 -13.46 -38.98
N ALA A 265 4.59 -12.67 -39.75
CA ALA A 265 4.11 -12.15 -41.01
C ALA A 265 3.69 -13.33 -41.90
N GLN A 266 2.41 -13.39 -42.27
CA GLN A 266 1.90 -14.40 -43.17
C GLN A 266 2.44 -14.13 -44.57
N SER A 267 3.59 -14.73 -44.87
CA SER A 267 4.23 -14.68 -46.18
C SER A 267 3.69 -15.81 -47.05
N ARG A 268 3.20 -15.49 -48.26
CA ARG A 268 2.92 -16.47 -49.32
C ARG A 268 4.18 -16.90 -50.09
N LEU A 269 5.34 -16.34 -49.74
CA LEU A 269 6.61 -16.65 -50.38
C LEU A 269 7.11 -17.98 -49.82
N THR A 270 7.16 -19.00 -50.67
CA THR A 270 7.79 -20.28 -50.37
C THR A 270 9.29 -20.15 -50.64
N LEU A 271 10.12 -20.38 -49.62
CA LEU A 271 11.56 -20.44 -49.79
C LEU A 271 11.90 -21.56 -50.79
N LYS A 272 12.54 -21.21 -51.92
CA LYS A 272 13.01 -22.20 -52.90
C LYS A 272 14.19 -23.02 -52.37
N GLU A 273 14.98 -22.42 -51.48
CA GLU A 273 16.06 -23.09 -50.74
C GLU A 273 15.87 -22.79 -49.26
N ALA A 274 15.77 -23.85 -48.46
CA ALA A 274 15.68 -23.71 -47.02
C ALA A 274 17.06 -23.26 -46.49
N PRO A 275 17.13 -22.23 -45.64
CA PRO A 275 18.39 -21.84 -45.01
C PRO A 275 18.88 -23.00 -44.14
N VAL A 276 20.02 -23.57 -44.52
CA VAL A 276 20.72 -24.55 -43.68
C VAL A 276 21.35 -23.78 -42.52
N ALA A 277 21.02 -24.17 -41.30
CA ALA A 277 21.65 -23.66 -40.09
C ALA A 277 23.08 -24.21 -39.98
N ASP A 278 23.98 -23.72 -40.82
CA ASP A 278 25.41 -24.07 -40.84
C ASP A 278 26.21 -23.02 -40.07
N THR A 279 26.51 -23.32 -38.80
CA THR A 279 27.34 -22.46 -37.95
C THR A 279 28.81 -22.41 -38.41
N ALA A 280 29.27 -23.37 -39.23
CA ALA A 280 30.64 -23.39 -39.77
C ALA A 280 30.88 -22.32 -40.85
N ARG A 281 29.84 -21.61 -41.31
CA ARG A 281 29.99 -20.40 -42.13
C ARG A 281 30.73 -19.27 -41.40
N TYR A 282 30.54 -19.14 -40.09
CA TYR A 282 31.22 -18.10 -39.30
C TYR A 282 32.69 -18.44 -39.06
N ASP A 283 33.03 -19.72 -38.96
CA ASP A 283 34.42 -20.17 -38.81
C ASP A 283 35.28 -19.81 -40.04
N ARG A 284 34.69 -19.86 -41.25
CA ARG A 284 35.35 -19.44 -42.49
C ARG A 284 35.66 -17.93 -42.55
N LEU A 285 34.85 -17.09 -41.89
CA LEU A 285 35.13 -15.65 -41.77
C LEU A 285 36.31 -15.37 -40.83
N ARG A 286 36.54 -16.27 -39.86
CA ARG A 286 37.68 -16.19 -38.94
C ARG A 286 39.00 -16.49 -39.66
N GLU A 287 38.99 -17.39 -40.64
CA GLU A 287 40.14 -17.70 -41.49
C GLU A 287 40.45 -16.56 -42.47
N LEU A 288 39.43 -15.92 -43.06
CA LEU A 288 39.60 -14.75 -43.93
C LEU A 288 40.19 -13.53 -43.19
N ALA A 289 39.88 -13.37 -41.90
CA ALA A 289 40.46 -12.33 -41.05
C ALA A 289 41.91 -12.62 -40.63
N SER A 290 42.41 -13.84 -40.87
CA SER A 290 43.77 -14.27 -40.52
C SER A 290 44.77 -14.24 -41.68
N LEU A 291 44.33 -13.87 -42.89
CA LEU A 291 45.21 -13.60 -44.01
C LEU A 291 45.90 -12.23 -43.82
N PRO A 292 47.23 -12.14 -43.96
CA PRO A 292 47.90 -10.84 -43.96
C PRO A 292 47.38 -10.00 -45.13
N GLN A 293 47.04 -8.73 -44.85
CA GLN A 293 46.68 -7.76 -45.87
C GLN A 293 47.91 -7.50 -46.76
N GLU A 294 48.03 -8.25 -47.86
CA GLU A 294 48.90 -7.81 -48.96
C GLU A 294 48.23 -6.61 -49.62
N GLY A 295 48.90 -5.46 -49.48
CA GLY A 295 48.51 -4.21 -50.11
C GLY A 295 48.42 -4.39 -51.63
N GLY A 296 47.21 -4.26 -52.15
CA GLY A 296 46.93 -4.22 -53.58
C GLY A 296 45.87 -3.17 -53.84
N LEU A 297 46.28 -2.08 -54.50
CA LEU A 297 45.40 -1.06 -55.05
C LEU A 297 44.22 -1.70 -55.80
N TYR A 298 43.00 -1.24 -55.51
CA TYR A 298 41.96 -1.19 -56.53
C TYR A 298 41.38 0.22 -56.56
N VAL A 299 41.57 0.83 -57.73
CA VAL A 299 40.95 2.04 -58.24
C VAL A 299 39.59 1.65 -58.83
N CYS A 300 38.59 2.52 -58.58
CA CYS A 300 37.20 2.52 -59.06
C CYS A 300 36.24 1.49 -58.44
#